data_AF-A0A0Q4XSG2-F1
#
_entry.id   AF-A0A0Q4XSG2-F1
#
_cell.length_a   1.000
_cell.length_b   1.000
_cell.length_c   1.000
_cell.angle_alpha   90.00
_cell.angle_beta   90.00
_cell.angle_gamma   90.00
#
_symmetry.space_group_name_H-M   'P 1'
#
loop_
_entity.id
_entity.type
_entity.pdbx_description
1 polymer ?
#
loop_
_entity_poly.entity_id
_entity_poly.type
_entity_poly.pdbx_seq_one_letter_code
_entity_poly.pdbx_strand_id
1 'polypeptide(L)'
;MATGPAVTNHERERMRGMRARGMSLSAIGAEFGRSGRCVLEHTRDISANCRRGKPGMDDAAKTRMLAAHAAGVGKDDLARRFGLSPTSVHPTLNRLRKLQQGASA
;
A
#
# COMPACT_ATOMS: atom_id res chain seq x y z
N MET A 1 -2.59 -22.39 -0.91
CA MET A 1 -1.61 -21.28 -0.94
C MET A 1 -0.70 -21.52 -2.12
N ALA A 2 -0.73 -20.67 -3.16
CA ALA A 2 0.07 -20.87 -4.36
C ALA A 2 1.53 -20.51 -4.07
N THR A 3 2.38 -21.52 -3.90
CA THR A 3 3.84 -21.36 -3.86
C THR A 3 4.29 -21.08 -5.29
N GLY A 4 4.51 -19.80 -5.62
CA GLY A 4 5.13 -19.43 -6.90
C GLY A 4 6.51 -20.09 -7.06
N PRO A 5 7.08 -20.10 -8.27
CA PRO A 5 8.38 -20.73 -8.54
C PRO A 5 9.45 -20.22 -7.58
N ALA A 6 10.38 -21.09 -7.16
CA ALA A 6 11.45 -20.72 -6.24
C ALA A 6 12.24 -19.50 -6.77
N VAL A 7 12.61 -18.59 -5.88
CA VAL A 7 13.42 -17.41 -6.23
C VAL A 7 14.80 -17.87 -6.67
N THR A 8 15.19 -17.52 -7.89
CA THR A 8 16.52 -17.86 -8.43
C THR A 8 17.62 -17.08 -7.72
N ASN A 9 18.86 -17.58 -7.76
CA ASN A 9 20.01 -16.86 -7.18
C ASN A 9 20.17 -15.47 -7.81
N HIS A 10 19.92 -15.33 -9.12
CA HIS A 10 19.98 -14.06 -9.81
C HIS A 10 18.92 -13.06 -9.32
N GLU A 11 17.66 -13.51 -9.16
CA GLU A 11 16.60 -12.68 -8.58
C GLU A 11 16.94 -12.25 -7.14
N ARG A 12 17.50 -13.15 -6.34
CA ARG A 12 17.93 -12.86 -4.97
C ARG A 12 18.98 -11.75 -4.93
N GLU A 13 20.00 -11.82 -5.78
CA GLU A 13 21.04 -10.79 -5.85
C GLU A 13 20.48 -9.43 -6.26
N ARG A 14 19.56 -9.40 -7.24
CA ARG A 14 18.89 -8.14 -7.63
C ARG A 14 18.01 -7.57 -6.51
N MET A 15 17.22 -8.41 -5.83
CA MET A 15 16.41 -7.99 -4.68
C MET A 15 17.29 -7.39 -3.58
N ARG A 16 18.43 -8.02 -3.28
CA ARG A 16 19.41 -7.52 -2.31
C ARG A 16 20.03 -6.19 -2.72
N GLY A 17 20.41 -6.04 -3.98
CA GLY A 17 20.92 -4.76 -4.51
C GLY A 17 19.90 -3.63 -4.42
N MET A 18 18.63 -3.87 -4.75
CA MET A 18 17.56 -2.88 -4.60
C MET A 18 17.28 -2.54 -3.13
N ARG A 19 17.35 -3.54 -2.25
CA ARG A 19 17.18 -3.32 -0.80
C ARG A 19 18.30 -2.47 -0.22
N ALA A 20 19.55 -2.73 -0.59
CA ALA A 20 20.70 -1.91 -0.20
C ALA A 20 20.59 -0.46 -0.67
N ARG A 21 19.95 -0.22 -1.82
CA ARG A 21 19.64 1.12 -2.35
C ARG A 21 18.47 1.82 -1.64
N GLY A 22 17.89 1.21 -0.60
CA GLY A 22 16.82 1.81 0.19
C GLY A 22 15.43 1.66 -0.43
N MET A 23 15.24 0.73 -1.37
CA MET A 23 13.91 0.47 -1.96
C MET A 23 13.02 -0.33 -1.00
N SER A 24 11.72 -0.02 -1.01
CA SER A 24 10.72 -0.67 -0.15
C SER A 24 10.39 -2.08 -0.63
N LEU A 25 10.11 -2.98 0.31
CA LEU A 25 9.82 -4.41 0.04
C LEU A 25 8.66 -4.60 -0.96
N SER A 26 7.64 -3.73 -0.90
CA SER A 26 6.50 -3.78 -1.80
C SER A 26 6.86 -3.35 -3.22
N ALA A 27 7.76 -2.38 -3.39
CA ALA A 27 8.20 -1.93 -4.71
C ALA A 27 9.10 -2.99 -5.36
N ILE A 28 10.04 -3.55 -4.59
CA ILE A 28 10.86 -4.69 -5.04
C ILE A 28 9.94 -5.87 -5.40
N GLY A 29 8.95 -6.17 -4.55
CA GLY A 29 7.99 -7.23 -4.83
C GLY A 29 7.22 -7.02 -6.15
N ALA A 30 6.74 -5.81 -6.40
CA ALA A 30 6.04 -5.47 -7.64
C ALA A 30 6.91 -5.66 -8.90
N GLU A 31 8.21 -5.34 -8.82
CA GLU A 31 9.17 -5.52 -9.93
C GLU A 31 9.35 -7.00 -10.32
N PHE A 32 9.34 -7.90 -9.34
CA PHE A 32 9.56 -9.34 -9.56
C PHE A 32 8.25 -10.17 -9.54
N GLY A 33 7.08 -9.53 -9.43
CA GLY A 33 5.81 -10.22 -9.26
C GLY A 33 5.75 -11.07 -7.98
N ARG A 34 6.47 -10.66 -6.92
CA ARG A 34 6.56 -11.37 -5.64
C ARG A 34 5.92 -10.59 -4.50
N SER A 35 5.42 -11.32 -3.51
CA SER A 35 4.94 -10.72 -2.27
C SER A 35 6.08 -10.05 -1.50
N GLY A 36 5.82 -8.92 -0.85
CA GLY A 36 6.80 -8.23 -0.01
C GLY A 36 7.37 -9.11 1.13
N ARG A 37 6.60 -10.10 1.60
CA ARG A 37 7.07 -11.13 2.55
C ARG A 37 8.19 -11.99 1.98
N CYS A 38 8.08 -12.43 0.72
CA CYS A 38 9.11 -13.22 0.05
C CYS A 38 10.41 -12.39 -0.11
N VAL A 39 10.28 -11.12 -0.50
CA VAL A 39 11.43 -10.21 -0.57
C VAL A 39 12.08 -10.03 0.81
N LEU A 40 11.29 -9.91 1.88
CA LEU A 40 11.81 -9.80 3.24
C LEU A 40 12.62 -11.04 3.63
N GLU A 41 12.16 -12.24 3.32
CA GLU A 41 12.90 -13.48 3.63
C GLU A 41 14.30 -13.52 3.01
N HIS A 42 14.45 -12.96 1.80
CA HIS A 42 15.73 -12.93 1.07
C HIS A 42 16.61 -11.70 1.35
N THR A 43 16.06 -10.68 2.03
CA THR A 43 16.75 -9.40 2.26
C THR A 43 16.73 -8.95 3.72
N ARG A 44 16.28 -9.81 4.64
CA ARG A 44 16.18 -9.54 6.09
C ARG A 44 17.51 -9.17 6.73
N ASP A 45 18.61 -9.67 6.19
CA ASP A 45 19.97 -9.37 6.66
C ASP A 45 20.43 -7.95 6.28
N ILE A 46 19.75 -7.29 5.34
CA ILE A 46 20.08 -5.95 4.87
C ILE A 46 19.24 -4.94 5.64
N SER A 47 19.89 -4.20 6.54
CA SER A 47 19.30 -3.02 7.20
C SER A 47 19.16 -1.87 6.20
N ALA A 48 18.12 -1.92 5.37
CA ALA A 48 17.79 -0.81 4.50
C ALA A 48 17.20 0.35 5.30
N ASN A 49 17.80 1.53 5.18
CA ASN A 49 17.23 2.78 5.69
C ASN A 49 16.08 3.26 4.79
N CYS A 50 15.03 2.45 4.67
CA CYS A 50 13.81 2.86 4.00
C CYS A 50 13.04 3.75 4.96
N ARG A 51 12.71 4.98 4.53
CA ARG A 51 11.69 5.77 5.25
C ARG A 51 10.43 4.92 5.36
N ARG A 52 10.02 4.63 6.60
CA ARG A 52 8.78 3.91 6.88
C ARG A 52 7.66 4.69 6.21
N GLY A 53 6.99 4.09 5.23
CA GLY A 53 5.79 4.68 4.65
C GLY A 53 4.77 4.92 5.76
N LYS A 54 4.01 6.02 5.68
CA LYS A 54 2.88 6.21 6.59
C LYS A 54 1.95 5.00 6.46
N PRO A 55 1.44 4.43 7.57
CA PRO A 55 0.49 3.34 7.49
C PRO A 55 -0.66 3.78 6.59
N GLY A 56 -0.98 2.96 5.58
CA GLY A 56 -2.12 3.20 4.73
C GLY A 56 -3.40 3.22 5.57
N MET A 57 -4.39 3.99 5.13
CA MET A 57 -5.72 3.99 5.74
C MET A 57 -6.33 2.58 5.63
N ASP A 58 -6.77 2.04 6.77
CA ASP A 58 -7.37 0.70 6.86
C ASP A 58 -8.66 0.61 6.03
N ASP A 59 -9.01 -0.60 5.58
CA ASP A 59 -10.20 -0.81 4.75
C ASP A 59 -11.51 -0.46 5.49
N ALA A 60 -11.57 -0.73 6.80
CA ALA A 60 -12.68 -0.29 7.64
C ALA A 60 -12.76 1.24 7.71
N ALA A 61 -11.61 1.93 7.74
CA ALA A 61 -11.57 3.38 7.75
C ALA A 61 -12.04 3.97 6.41
N LYS A 62 -11.68 3.34 5.27
CA LYS A 62 -12.20 3.73 3.94
C LYS A 62 -13.71 3.58 3.85
N THR A 63 -14.25 2.46 4.34
CA THR A 63 -15.69 2.19 4.36
C THR A 63 -16.44 3.22 5.21
N ARG A 64 -15.91 3.53 6.41
CA ARG A 64 -16.48 4.58 7.27
C ARG A 64 -16.44 5.96 6.61
N MET A 65 -15.40 6.27 5.85
CA MET A 65 -15.28 7.55 5.14
C MET A 65 -16.33 7.68 4.04
N LEU A 66 -16.57 6.61 3.27
CA LEU A 66 -17.63 6.58 2.26
C LEU A 66 -19.03 6.71 2.87
N ALA A 67 -19.29 5.97 3.95
CA ALA A 67 -20.57 6.04 4.67
C ALA A 67 -20.83 7.44 5.25
N ALA A 68 -19.82 8.07 5.84
CA ALA A 68 -19.92 9.43 6.37
C ALA A 68 -20.18 10.45 5.26
N HIS A 69 -19.54 10.30 4.09
CA HIS A 69 -19.82 11.15 2.94
C HIS A 69 -21.25 10.95 2.40
N ALA A 70 -21.74 9.72 2.35
CA ALA A 70 -23.12 9.41 1.95
C ALA A 70 -24.16 9.98 2.94
N ALA A 71 -23.82 10.06 4.23
CA ALA A 71 -24.63 10.70 5.27
C ALA A 71 -24.59 12.26 5.21
N GLY A 72 -23.90 12.85 4.23
CA GLY A 72 -23.85 14.30 4.05
C GLY A 72 -22.82 15.01 4.93
N VAL A 73 -21.90 14.29 5.58
CA VAL A 73 -20.84 14.90 6.40
C VAL A 73 -19.96 15.80 5.52
N GLY A 74 -19.78 17.05 5.95
CA GLY A 74 -18.97 18.03 5.26
C GLY A 74 -17.50 17.61 5.15
N LYS A 75 -16.86 18.00 4.04
CA LYS A 75 -15.46 17.66 3.74
C LYS A 75 -14.45 18.07 4.83
N ASP A 76 -14.70 19.18 5.53
CA ASP A 76 -13.84 19.65 6.62
C ASP A 76 -13.92 18.72 7.84
N ASP A 77 -15.13 18.28 8.18
CA ASP A 77 -15.36 17.33 9.27
C ASP A 77 -14.80 15.93 8.92
N LEU A 78 -14.92 15.49 7.67
CA LEU A 78 -14.24 14.28 7.17
C LEU A 78 -12.71 14.39 7.28
N ALA A 79 -12.14 15.54 6.88
CA ALA A 79 -10.70 15.77 6.98
C ALA A 79 -10.21 15.62 8.43
N ARG A 80 -10.94 16.23 9.39
CA ARG A 80 -10.62 16.16 10.82
C ARG A 80 -10.78 14.74 11.38
N ARG A 81 -11.87 14.04 11.05
CA ARG A 81 -12.15 12.67 11.55
C ARG A 81 -11.17 11.62 11.05
N PHE A 82 -10.67 11.78 9.82
CA PHE A 82 -9.78 10.79 9.18
C PHE A 82 -8.32 11.22 9.12
N GLY A 83 -7.96 12.37 9.70
CA GLY A 83 -6.59 12.88 9.72
C GLY A 83 -6.05 13.23 8.32
N LEU A 84 -6.94 13.63 7.41
CA LEU A 84 -6.62 13.99 6.03
C LEU A 84 -6.56 15.50 5.86
N SER A 85 -5.86 15.97 4.83
CA SER A 85 -5.99 17.35 4.37
C SER A 85 -7.35 17.55 3.71
N PRO A 86 -8.05 18.69 3.91
CA PRO A 86 -9.32 18.98 3.23
C PRO A 86 -9.22 18.91 1.71
N THR A 87 -8.05 19.24 1.14
CA THR A 87 -7.77 19.12 -0.30
C THR A 87 -7.63 17.67 -0.76
N SER A 88 -7.28 16.75 0.14
CA SER A 88 -7.09 15.33 -0.16
C SER A 88 -8.37 14.50 0.01
N VAL A 89 -9.44 15.05 0.58
CA VAL A 89 -10.70 14.34 0.82
C VAL A 89 -11.37 13.92 -0.49
N HIS A 90 -11.55 14.85 -1.44
CA HIS A 90 -12.16 14.56 -2.75
C HIS A 90 -11.42 13.51 -3.59
N PRO A 91 -10.10 13.61 -3.81
CA PRO A 91 -9.38 12.60 -4.59
C PRO A 91 -9.40 11.23 -3.90
N THR A 92 -9.35 11.20 -2.56
CA THR A 92 -9.50 9.96 -1.80
C THR A 92 -10.88 9.34 -2.01
N LEU A 93 -11.97 10.10 -1.84
CA LEU A 93 -13.33 9.62 -2.07
C LEU A 93 -13.55 9.09 -3.49
N ASN A 94 -13.04 9.80 -4.50
CA ASN A 94 -13.14 9.37 -5.90
C ASN A 94 -12.40 8.04 -6.12
N ARG A 95 -11.19 7.91 -5.57
CA ARG A 95 -10.42 6.66 -5.64
C ARG A 95 -11.15 5.50 -4.95
N LEU A 96 -11.76 5.74 -3.79
CA LEU A 96 -12.53 4.74 -3.04
C LEU A 96 -13.79 4.30 -3.79
N ARG A 97 -14.53 5.23 -4.41
CA ARG A 97 -15.69 4.90 -5.25
C ARG A 97 -15.32 4.03 -6.45
N LYS A 98 -14.23 4.38 -7.16
CA LYS A 98 -13.74 3.57 -8.28
C LYS A 98 -13.33 2.16 -7.84
N LEU A 99 -12.68 2.05 -6.68
CA LEU A 99 -12.29 0.77 -6.11
C LEU A 99 -13.50 -0.11 -5.77
N GLN A 100 -14.59 0.47 -5.25
CA GLN A 100 -15.84 -0.27 -4.99
C GLN A 100 -16.55 -0.67 -6.30
N GLN A 101 -16.62 0.21 -7.30
CA GLN A 101 -17.28 -0.07 -8.57
C GLN A 101 -16.54 -1.12 -9.40
N GLY A 102 -15.20 -1.12 -9.38
CA GLY A 102 -14.38 -2.14 -10.04
C GLY A 102 -14.39 -3.51 -9.33
N ALA A 103 -14.83 -3.58 -8.07
CA ALA A 103 -15.00 -4.83 -7.33
C ALA A 103 -16.39 -5.46 -7.52
N SER A 104 -17.32 -4.77 -8.20
CA SER A 104 -18.67 -5.26 -8.51
C SER A 104 -18.85 -5.66 -9.98
N ALA A 105 -17.76 -5.89 -10.70
CA ALA A 105 -17.74 -6.33 -12.10
C ALA A 105 -17.14 -7.73 -12.23
#